data_AF-A0A742XU32-F1
#
_entry.id   AF-A0A742XU32-F1
#
_cell.length_a   1.000
_cell.length_b   1.000
_cell.length_c   1.000
_cell.angle_alpha   90.00
_cell.angle_beta   90.00
_cell.angle_gamma   90.00
#
_symmetry.space_group_name_H-M   'P 1'
#
loop_
_entity.id
_entity.type
_entity.pdbx_description
1 polymer ?
#
loop_
_entity_poly.entity_id
_entity_poly.type
_entity_poly.pdbx_seq_one_letter_code
_entity_poly.pdbx_strand_id
1 'polypeptide(L)'
;MGETVWSTAFFRALRPKSRLTVSEWADKYRHVAPGTSPEPGPWRTSRVPYLREPMDVIGDADTETVVMQCSSQIGKSEMHLNVMGYFTDQEP
;
A
#
# COMPACT_ATOMS: atom_id res chain seq x y z
N MET A 1 -30.14 -19.74 -10.14
CA MET A 1 -30.48 -18.57 -9.30
C MET A 1 -29.69 -17.41 -9.87
N GLY A 2 -30.35 -16.46 -10.54
CA GLY A 2 -29.67 -15.47 -11.38
C GLY A 2 -28.81 -14.51 -10.56
N GLU A 3 -27.58 -14.28 -11.01
CA GLU A 3 -26.71 -13.24 -10.45
C GLU A 3 -27.40 -11.89 -10.60
N THR A 4 -27.80 -11.29 -9.48
CA THR A 4 -28.26 -9.91 -9.46
C THR A 4 -27.04 -9.00 -9.54
N VAL A 5 -27.21 -7.78 -10.09
CA VAL A 5 -26.13 -6.78 -10.24
C VAL A 5 -25.35 -6.54 -8.93
N TRP A 6 -26.01 -6.69 -7.77
CA TRP A 6 -25.41 -6.47 -6.46
C TRP A 6 -24.67 -7.69 -5.89
N SER A 7 -24.99 -8.91 -6.34
CA SER A 7 -24.43 -10.14 -5.78
C SER A 7 -22.91 -10.23 -5.95
N THR A 8 -22.38 -9.82 -7.11
CA THR A 8 -20.94 -9.80 -7.38
C THR A 8 -20.19 -8.79 -6.50
N ALA A 9 -20.75 -7.59 -6.33
CA ALA A 9 -20.15 -6.56 -5.48
C ALA A 9 -20.16 -7.00 -4.00
N PHE A 10 -21.26 -7.61 -3.55
CA PHE A 10 -21.40 -8.14 -2.20
C PHE A 10 -20.35 -9.21 -1.88
N PHE A 11 -20.18 -10.22 -2.73
CA PHE A 11 -19.17 -11.26 -2.50
C PHE A 11 -17.74 -10.74 -2.59
N ARG A 12 -17.49 -9.68 -3.38
CA ARG A 12 -16.18 -9.02 -3.43
C ARG A 12 -15.85 -8.29 -2.13
N ALA A 13 -16.83 -7.64 -1.50
CA ALA A 13 -16.65 -6.97 -0.21
C ALA A 13 -16.44 -7.93 0.97
N LEU A 14 -16.97 -9.16 0.88
CA LEU A 14 -16.76 -10.21 1.88
C LEU A 14 -15.39 -10.90 1.79
N ARG A 15 -14.55 -10.53 0.81
CA ARG A 15 -13.25 -11.16 0.64
C ARG A 15 -12.35 -10.79 1.84
N PRO A 16 -11.67 -11.77 2.47
CA PRO A 16 -10.80 -11.47 3.59
C PRO A 16 -9.67 -10.55 3.15
N LYS A 17 -9.28 -9.61 4.03
CA LYS A 17 -8.12 -8.74 3.83
C LYS A 17 -6.89 -9.60 3.51
N SER A 18 -6.11 -9.17 2.52
CA SER A 18 -4.88 -9.84 2.15
C SER A 18 -3.93 -9.89 3.35
N ARG A 19 -3.23 -11.01 3.53
CA ARG A 19 -2.22 -11.18 4.59
C ARG A 19 -0.88 -10.51 4.25
N LEU A 20 -0.88 -9.56 3.32
CA LEU A 20 0.32 -8.85 2.89
C LEU A 20 0.50 -7.63 3.78
N THR A 21 1.73 -7.31 4.14
CA THR A 21 2.04 -6.01 4.71
C THR A 21 1.95 -4.93 3.62
N VAL A 22 1.95 -3.65 4.01
CA VAL A 22 1.93 -2.52 3.06
C VAL A 22 3.13 -2.58 2.12
N SER A 23 4.33 -2.92 2.63
CA SER A 23 5.53 -3.01 1.79
C SER A 23 5.45 -4.16 0.79
N GLU A 24 4.95 -5.32 1.20
CA GLU A 24 4.73 -6.48 0.31
C GLU A 24 3.67 -6.21 -0.76
N TRP A 25 2.58 -5.53 -0.38
CA TRP A 25 1.56 -5.08 -1.32
C TRP A 25 2.15 -4.12 -2.35
N ALA A 26 2.98 -3.17 -1.92
CA ALA A 26 3.63 -2.22 -2.81
C ALA A 26 4.59 -2.93 -3.78
N ASP A 27 5.43 -3.84 -3.29
CA ASP A 27 6.34 -4.64 -4.13
C ASP A 27 5.59 -5.48 -5.17
N LYS A 28 4.36 -5.90 -4.86
CA LYS A 28 3.54 -6.72 -5.76
C LYS A 28 2.74 -5.91 -6.77
N TYR A 29 2.19 -4.76 -6.40
CA TYR A 29 1.17 -4.07 -7.20
C TYR A 29 1.53 -2.62 -7.57
N ARG A 30 2.39 -1.93 -6.81
CA ARG A 30 2.66 -0.52 -7.04
C ARG A 30 3.58 -0.33 -8.25
N HIS A 31 3.17 0.57 -9.15
CA HIS A 31 4.00 1.02 -10.28
C HIS A 31 4.22 2.53 -10.24
N VAL A 32 5.47 2.96 -10.09
CA VAL A 32 5.90 4.36 -10.02
C VAL A 32 5.82 5.01 -11.40
N ALA A 33 5.18 6.17 -11.46
CA ALA A 33 4.95 6.89 -12.70
C ALA A 33 6.27 7.53 -13.20
N PRO A 34 6.48 7.60 -14.53
CA PRO A 34 7.56 8.39 -15.10
C PRO A 34 7.50 9.86 -14.63
N GLY A 35 8.66 10.43 -14.28
CA GLY A 35 8.78 11.84 -13.92
C GLY A 35 8.52 12.19 -12.45
N THR A 36 8.02 11.25 -11.63
CA THR A 36 7.86 11.48 -10.18
C THR A 36 9.03 10.94 -9.34
N SER A 37 9.80 10.01 -9.90
CA SER A 37 10.93 9.34 -9.26
C SER A 37 12.05 9.10 -10.27
N PRO A 38 13.34 9.08 -9.85
CA PRO A 38 14.46 8.66 -10.69
C PRO A 38 14.35 7.20 -11.13
N GLU A 39 13.54 6.39 -10.45
CA GLU A 39 13.30 4.98 -10.77
C GLU A 39 11.82 4.73 -11.06
N PRO A 40 11.34 5.07 -12.27
CA PRO A 40 10.00 4.67 -12.70
C PRO A 40 9.94 3.15 -12.92
N GLY A 41 8.75 2.58 -12.82
CA GLY A 41 8.56 1.13 -12.94
C GLY A 41 7.94 0.50 -11.70
N PRO A 42 7.99 -0.84 -11.59
CA PRO A 42 7.56 -1.54 -10.38
C PRO A 42 8.30 -1.03 -9.14
N TRP A 43 7.54 -0.77 -8.07
CA TRP A 43 8.10 -0.42 -6.77
C TRP A 43 9.01 -1.55 -6.27
N ARG A 44 10.09 -1.17 -5.60
CA ARG A 44 11.04 -2.10 -4.97
C ARG A 44 11.45 -1.57 -3.61
N THR A 45 10.89 -2.12 -2.53
CA THR A 45 11.24 -1.80 -1.15
C THR A 45 12.74 -2.03 -0.88
N SER A 46 13.38 -2.96 -1.60
CA SER A 46 14.83 -3.19 -1.54
C SER A 46 15.69 -1.97 -1.94
N ARG A 47 15.16 -1.03 -2.72
CA ARG A 47 15.84 0.24 -3.07
C ARG A 47 15.78 1.27 -1.95
N VAL A 48 14.79 1.16 -1.07
CA VAL A 48 14.53 2.08 0.05
C VAL A 48 14.20 1.28 1.33
N PRO A 49 15.14 0.43 1.80
CA PRO A 49 14.85 -0.56 2.84
C PRO A 49 14.38 0.05 4.16
N TYR A 50 14.79 1.30 4.45
CA TYR A 50 14.40 2.06 5.63
C TYR A 50 12.91 2.46 5.64
N LEU A 51 12.21 2.39 4.50
CA LEU A 51 10.77 2.66 4.42
C LEU A 51 9.92 1.42 4.73
N ARG A 52 10.50 0.22 4.80
CA ARG A 52 9.76 -1.02 5.07
C ARG A 52 9.02 -0.97 6.40
N GLU A 53 9.77 -0.76 7.48
CA GLU A 53 9.22 -0.76 8.83
C GLU A 53 8.13 0.31 9.00
N PRO A 54 8.33 1.58 8.60
CA PRO A 54 7.24 2.56 8.64
C PRO A 54 5.99 2.14 7.86
N MET A 55 6.13 1.59 6.66
CA MET A 55 4.98 1.12 5.88
C MET A 55 4.24 0.01 6.61
N ASP A 56 4.96 -0.98 7.13
CA ASP A 56 4.37 -2.16 7.76
C ASP A 56 3.73 -1.82 9.11
N VAL A 57 4.33 -0.91 9.88
CA VAL A 57 3.76 -0.40 11.15
C VAL A 57 2.53 0.47 10.91
N ILE A 58 2.47 1.24 9.82
CA ILE A 58 1.25 1.98 9.45
C ILE A 58 0.11 1.02 9.05
N GLY A 59 0.44 -0.15 8.50
CA GLY A 59 -0.54 -1.18 8.15
C GLY A 59 -1.00 -2.04 9.33
N ASP A 60 -0.37 -1.90 10.49
CA ASP A 60 -0.70 -2.66 11.69
C ASP A 60 -1.99 -2.13 12.34
N ALA A 61 -2.94 -3.03 12.60
CA ALA A 61 -4.26 -2.67 13.11
C ALA A 61 -4.24 -2.17 14.57
N ASP A 62 -3.19 -2.54 15.32
CA ASP A 62 -3.02 -2.11 16.71
C ASP A 62 -2.30 -0.75 16.82
N THR A 63 -1.83 -0.19 15.69
CA THR A 63 -1.09 1.06 15.65
C THR A 63 -1.96 2.21 15.13
N GLU A 64 -2.34 3.12 16.02
CA GLU A 64 -3.13 4.31 15.65
C GLU A 64 -2.28 5.44 15.08
N THR A 65 -1.06 5.65 15.60
CA THR A 65 -0.23 6.81 15.26
C THR A 65 1.23 6.42 15.08
N VAL A 66 1.81 6.85 13.95
CA VAL A 66 3.23 6.68 13.63
C VAL A 66 3.90 8.05 13.48
N VAL A 67 4.94 8.31 14.28
CA VAL A 67 5.74 9.54 14.21
C VAL A 67 7.12 9.20 13.65
N MET A 68 7.51 9.85 12.56
CA MET A 68 8.80 9.63 11.92
C MET A 68 9.68 10.88 11.98
N GLN A 69 10.91 10.74 12.49
CA GLN A 69 11.95 11.75 12.30
C GLN A 69 12.71 11.43 11.02
N CYS A 70 12.56 12.27 10.00
CA CYS A 70 13.13 12.02 8.67
C CYS A 70 13.84 13.24 8.13
N SER A 71 14.87 13.00 7.30
CA SER A 71 15.48 14.04 6.48
C SER A 71 14.59 14.49 5.33
N SER A 72 14.92 15.63 4.73
CA SER A 72 14.24 16.15 3.54
C SER A 72 14.52 15.27 2.30
N GLN A 73 13.61 15.32 1.33
CA GLN A 73 13.76 14.67 0.01
C GLN A 73 14.04 13.15 -0.02
N ILE A 74 13.91 12.45 1.10
CA ILE A 74 13.80 10.99 1.11
C ILE A 74 12.37 10.59 0.73
N GLY A 75 12.17 9.41 0.13
CA GLY A 75 10.96 8.88 -0.54
C GLY A 75 9.65 8.75 0.28
N LYS A 76 9.39 9.67 1.22
CA LYS A 76 8.22 9.76 2.09
C LYS A 76 6.91 9.90 1.33
N SER A 77 6.91 10.65 0.21
CA SER A 77 5.70 10.82 -0.60
C SER A 77 5.32 9.51 -1.29
N GLU A 78 6.29 8.79 -1.84
CA GLU A 78 6.05 7.48 -2.44
C GLU A 78 5.60 6.44 -1.38
N MET A 79 6.20 6.47 -0.19
CA MET A 79 5.74 5.67 0.95
C MET A 79 4.26 5.93 1.27
N HIS A 80 3.83 7.19 1.37
CA HIS A 80 2.43 7.53 1.61
C HIS A 80 1.50 7.06 0.49
N LEU A 81 1.94 7.12 -0.76
CA LEU A 81 1.17 6.59 -1.89
C LEU A 81 0.99 5.06 -1.79
N ASN A 82 2.00 4.35 -1.27
CA ASN A 82 1.88 2.91 -1.03
C ASN A 82 0.85 2.61 0.06
N VAL A 83 0.89 3.35 1.17
CA VAL A 83 -0.08 3.23 2.27
C VAL A 83 -1.51 3.49 1.79
N MET A 84 -1.73 4.63 1.10
CA MET A 84 -3.06 4.97 0.58
C MET A 84 -3.56 3.92 -0.41
N GLY A 85 -2.68 3.44 -1.29
CA GLY A 85 -3.02 2.40 -2.25
C GLY A 85 -3.40 1.07 -1.58
N TYR A 86 -2.64 0.67 -0.55
CA TYR A 86 -2.92 -0.53 0.24
C TYR A 86 -4.31 -0.45 0.88
N PHE A 87 -4.61 0.62 1.62
CA PHE A 87 -5.91 0.75 2.28
C PHE A 87 -7.07 0.87 1.29
N THR A 88 -6.87 1.55 0.15
CA THR A 88 -7.90 1.63 -0.90
C THR A 88 -8.21 0.27 -1.52
N ASP A 89 -7.20 -0.59 -1.68
CA ASP A 89 -7.38 -1.93 -2.26
C ASP A 89 -7.93 -2.94 -1.25
N GLN A 90 -7.48 -2.88 0.01
CA GLN A 90 -7.81 -3.85 1.04
C GLN A 90 -9.05 -3.47 1.86
N GLU A 91 -9.39 -2.17 1.92
CA GLU A 91 -10.51 -1.62 2.71
C GLU A 91 -11.32 -0.59 1.88
N PRO A 92 -11.93 -1.02 0.75
CA PRO A 92 -12.65 -0.13 -0.17
C PRO A 92 -14.02 0.35 0.31
#